data_AF-A0AAV1SF92-F1
#
_entry.id   AF-A0AAV1SF92-F1
#
_cell.length_a   1.000
_cell.length_b   1.000
_cell.length_c   1.000
_cell.angle_alpha   90.00
_cell.angle_beta   90.00
_cell.angle_gamma   90.00
#
_symmetry.space_group_name_H-M   'P 1'
#
loop_
_entity.id
_entity.type
_entity.pdbx_description
1 polymer ?
#
loop_
_entity_poly.entity_id
_entity_poly.type
_entity_poly.pdbx_seq_one_letter_code
_entity_poly.pdbx_strand_id
1 'polypeptide(L)'
;MAFAARRSLSLRTILFCIFFLIGFSFAEEASHDGDSPKFPGCDHPYNLVKVKNWVNGAGGETLTGITARFGAFLPKEAKNGVRLTAVFSNPLNSCSPSSSKLSGSVAIAVRGECDFTTKAKVAQSRGAAALLVINDKEELAEMGCEKDSSAQDISIPVVLIPNSGGQSLNRSIMDGQKVELLFYAPVRPPVDLSVIFLWMMAVGTVVCASLWSEIAASEENEERYNELSPKETSNASAFKDDAEKDFLDIDVKSAEENLDRMILMESKSGGIENQN
;
A
#
# COMPACT_ATOMS: atom_id res chain seq x y z
N MET A 1 48.30 -14.52 -30.46
CA MET A 1 47.12 -13.69 -30.76
C MET A 1 46.09 -13.92 -29.68
N ALA A 2 45.72 -12.84 -28.99
CA ALA A 2 44.75 -12.83 -27.91
C ALA A 2 43.32 -12.93 -28.47
N PHE A 3 42.45 -13.68 -27.81
CA PHE A 3 41.01 -13.44 -27.84
C PHE A 3 40.48 -13.54 -26.41
N ALA A 4 40.76 -12.50 -25.63
CA ALA A 4 40.00 -12.20 -24.43
C ALA A 4 38.62 -11.74 -24.90
N ALA A 5 37.61 -12.60 -24.79
CA ALA A 5 36.22 -12.24 -25.00
C ALA A 5 35.80 -11.25 -23.91
N ARG A 6 36.02 -9.95 -24.16
CA ARG A 6 35.45 -8.87 -23.36
C ARG A 6 33.93 -8.96 -23.52
N ARG A 7 33.24 -9.49 -22.51
CA ARG A 7 31.81 -9.27 -22.29
C ARG A 7 31.58 -7.76 -22.21
N SER A 8 31.23 -7.14 -23.34
CA SER A 8 30.67 -5.80 -23.30
C SER A 8 29.24 -5.98 -22.82
N LEU A 9 28.99 -5.69 -21.55
CA LEU A 9 27.63 -5.42 -21.08
C LEU A 9 27.05 -4.39 -22.04
N SER A 10 26.08 -4.81 -22.87
CA SER A 10 25.63 -4.01 -24.01
C SER A 10 25.33 -2.60 -23.51
N LEU A 11 25.90 -1.59 -24.18
CA LEU A 11 25.69 -0.18 -23.83
C LEU A 11 24.20 0.13 -23.64
N ARG A 12 23.32 -0.60 -24.34
CA ARG A 12 21.86 -0.56 -24.18
C ARG A 12 21.36 -1.04 -22.82
N THR A 13 21.93 -2.11 -22.26
CA THR A 13 21.58 -2.62 -20.93
C THR A 13 22.04 -1.66 -19.84
N ILE A 14 23.24 -1.09 -19.98
CA ILE A 14 23.75 -0.06 -19.06
C ILE A 14 22.87 1.21 -19.15
N LEU A 15 22.53 1.65 -20.36
CA LEU A 15 21.67 2.83 -20.55
C LEU A 15 20.26 2.59 -19.99
N PHE A 16 19.72 1.38 -20.14
CA PHE A 16 18.43 1.00 -19.56
C PHE A 16 18.48 1.02 -18.04
N CYS A 17 19.50 0.41 -17.42
CA CYS A 17 19.69 0.46 -15.96
C CYS A 17 19.88 1.91 -15.44
N ILE A 18 20.63 2.76 -16.14
CA ILE A 18 20.81 4.17 -15.76
C ILE A 18 19.50 4.96 -15.88
N PHE A 19 18.74 4.78 -16.97
CA PHE A 19 17.44 5.43 -17.14
C PHE A 19 16.43 4.96 -16.09
N PHE A 20 16.50 3.69 -15.68
CA PHE A 20 15.64 3.10 -14.65
C PHE A 20 16.02 3.55 -13.22
N LEU A 21 17.31 3.75 -12.94
CA LEU A 21 17.79 4.33 -11.67
C LEU A 21 17.45 5.82 -11.54
N ILE A 22 17.41 6.57 -12.64
CA ILE A 22 16.98 7.98 -12.64
C ILE A 22 15.46 8.10 -12.41
N GLY A 23 14.67 7.11 -12.85
CA GLY A 23 13.23 7.04 -12.62
C GLY A 23 12.79 6.90 -11.15
N PHE A 24 13.70 6.53 -10.24
CA PHE A 24 13.42 6.35 -8.81
C PHE A 24 13.34 7.64 -7.99
N SER A 25 13.66 8.80 -8.57
CA SER A 25 13.76 10.05 -7.80
C SER A 25 12.43 10.79 -7.59
N PHE A 26 11.31 10.31 -8.15
CA PHE A 26 10.00 10.89 -7.86
C PHE A 26 9.36 10.17 -6.67
N ALA A 27 9.86 10.50 -5.47
CA ALA A 27 9.18 10.22 -4.23
C ALA A 27 8.01 11.21 -4.10
N GLU A 28 6.81 10.76 -4.43
CA GLU A 28 5.61 11.56 -4.18
C GLU A 28 5.32 11.54 -2.68
N GLU A 29 5.44 12.71 -2.05
CA GLU A 29 5.08 12.92 -0.66
C GLU A 29 3.58 12.68 -0.51
N ALA A 30 3.16 11.75 0.37
CA ALA A 30 1.77 11.34 0.54
C ALA A 30 0.86 12.39 1.23
N SER A 31 1.18 13.68 1.06
CA SER A 31 0.26 14.79 1.27
C SER A 31 -0.35 15.14 -0.09
N HIS A 32 -1.62 14.82 -0.27
CA HIS A 32 -2.36 15.28 -1.45
C HIS A 32 -2.58 16.80 -1.30
N ASP A 33 -1.72 17.62 -1.91
CA ASP A 33 -1.99 19.04 -2.11
C ASP A 33 -2.97 19.13 -3.28
N GLY A 34 -4.26 18.98 -2.98
CA GLY A 34 -5.30 19.13 -3.99
C GLY A 34 -5.18 20.51 -4.65
N ASP A 35 -5.53 20.61 -5.93
CA ASP A 35 -5.49 21.79 -6.82
C ASP A 35 -6.39 22.97 -6.36
N SER A 36 -6.76 23.00 -5.08
CA SER A 36 -7.58 24.05 -4.50
C SER A 36 -6.78 25.34 -4.32
N PRO A 37 -7.41 26.51 -4.52
CA PRO A 37 -6.72 27.80 -4.38
C PRO A 37 -6.16 27.99 -2.97
N LYS A 38 -4.90 28.41 -2.89
CA LYS A 38 -4.21 28.70 -1.63
C LYS A 38 -4.63 30.08 -1.13
N PHE A 39 -5.22 30.11 0.07
CA PHE A 39 -5.59 31.35 0.75
C PHE A 39 -4.80 31.47 2.05
N PRO A 40 -4.49 32.69 2.51
CA PRO A 40 -3.83 32.86 3.81
C PRO A 40 -4.71 32.27 4.92
N GLY A 41 -4.14 31.37 5.72
CA GLY A 41 -4.86 30.56 6.73
C GLY A 41 -5.53 29.28 6.21
N CYS A 42 -5.40 28.98 4.92
CA CYS A 42 -5.95 27.78 4.27
C CYS A 42 -4.96 27.15 3.29
N ASP A 43 -3.80 26.76 3.81
CA ASP A 43 -2.73 26.13 3.03
C ASP A 43 -2.17 24.89 3.73
N HIS A 44 -2.89 24.34 4.73
CA HIS A 44 -2.46 23.10 5.36
C HIS A 44 -2.74 21.92 4.42
N PRO A 45 -1.84 20.91 4.37
CA PRO A 45 -2.07 19.71 3.59
C PRO A 45 -3.16 18.84 4.23
N TYR A 46 -3.87 18.09 3.39
CA TYR A 46 -4.78 17.05 3.87
C TYR A 46 -3.98 15.88 4.42
N ASN A 47 -4.17 15.59 5.71
CA ASN A 47 -3.55 14.45 6.36
C ASN A 47 -4.62 13.47 6.82
N LEU A 48 -4.37 12.18 6.61
CA LEU A 48 -5.17 11.14 7.24
C LEU A 48 -4.92 11.14 8.74
N VAL A 49 -6.01 11.14 9.50
CA VAL A 49 -6.02 11.20 10.95
C VAL A 49 -6.52 9.89 11.51
N LYS A 50 -5.92 9.48 12.63
CA LYS A 50 -6.47 8.42 13.48
C LYS A 50 -7.15 9.06 14.68
N VAL A 51 -8.41 8.69 14.89
CA VAL A 51 -9.24 9.15 16.00
C VAL A 51 -9.45 7.98 16.94
N LYS A 52 -8.71 7.98 18.04
CA LYS A 52 -8.93 6.96 19.09
C LYS A 52 -10.10 7.40 19.95
N ASN A 53 -11.01 6.48 20.25
CA ASN A 53 -12.11 6.72 21.17
C ASN A 53 -12.00 5.86 22.43
N TRP A 54 -12.56 6.38 23.51
CA TRP A 54 -12.78 5.64 24.74
C TRP A 54 -14.19 5.91 25.24
N VAL A 55 -14.89 4.85 25.60
CA VAL A 55 -16.24 4.90 26.15
C VAL A 55 -16.17 4.45 27.60
N ASN A 56 -16.51 5.33 28.54
CA ASN A 56 -16.38 5.09 29.98
C ASN A 56 -14.98 4.58 30.40
N GLY A 57 -13.94 5.06 29.73
CA GLY A 57 -12.56 4.65 30.01
C GLY A 57 -12.08 3.42 29.24
N ALA A 58 -12.97 2.59 28.72
CA ALA A 58 -12.61 1.44 27.89
C ALA A 58 -12.23 1.89 26.47
N GLY A 59 -11.11 1.41 25.94
CA GLY A 59 -10.68 1.73 24.59
C GLY A 59 -11.64 1.12 23.56
N GLY A 60 -12.14 1.94 22.65
CA GLY A 60 -13.00 1.49 21.56
C GLY A 60 -12.26 1.39 20.22
N GLU A 61 -13.04 1.35 19.14
CA GLU A 61 -12.54 1.29 17.78
C GLU A 61 -11.82 2.60 17.37
N THR A 62 -10.66 2.46 16.72
CA THR A 62 -9.96 3.62 16.15
C THR A 62 -10.57 4.00 14.81
N LEU A 63 -11.21 5.16 14.75
CA LEU A 63 -11.78 5.70 13.53
C LEU A 63 -10.68 6.33 12.67
N THR A 64 -10.90 6.34 11.35
CA THR A 64 -10.04 7.05 10.40
C THR A 64 -10.76 8.30 9.91
N GLY A 65 -10.05 9.41 9.82
CA GLY A 65 -10.57 10.69 9.35
C GLY A 65 -9.57 11.44 8.49
N ILE A 66 -9.91 12.68 8.14
CA ILE A 66 -9.07 13.59 7.36
C ILE A 66 -9.07 14.99 7.99
N THR A 67 -7.92 15.68 7.98
CA THR A 67 -7.83 17.07 8.46
C THR A 67 -8.42 18.07 7.46
N ALA A 68 -8.77 19.26 7.93
CA ALA A 68 -9.04 20.40 7.06
C ALA A 68 -7.73 21.09 6.59
N ARG A 69 -7.83 21.95 5.56
CA ARG A 69 -6.72 22.84 5.14
C ARG A 69 -6.46 24.03 6.08
N PHE A 70 -7.28 24.16 7.12
CA PHE A 70 -7.25 25.26 8.08
C PHE A 70 -7.32 24.72 9.51
N GLY A 71 -7.11 25.58 10.50
CA GLY A 71 -7.06 25.18 11.90
C GLY A 71 -5.68 24.71 12.35
N ALA A 72 -5.55 24.30 13.61
CA ALA A 72 -4.27 23.87 14.16
C ALA A 72 -3.83 22.49 13.63
N PHE A 73 -2.52 22.28 13.58
CA PHE A 73 -1.93 20.99 13.26
C PHE A 73 -2.15 19.97 14.38
N LEU A 74 -2.37 18.72 13.97
CA LEU A 74 -2.41 17.58 14.88
C LEU A 74 -1.00 17.03 15.14
N PRO A 75 -0.77 16.45 16.32
CA PRO A 75 0.48 15.77 16.60
C PRO A 75 0.64 14.55 15.69
N LYS A 76 1.89 14.26 15.31
CA LYS A 76 2.23 13.11 14.47
C LYS A 76 2.06 11.76 15.16
N GLU A 77 2.15 11.76 16.49
CA GLU A 77 2.14 10.56 17.30
C GLU A 77 1.07 10.65 18.40
N ALA A 78 0.43 9.51 18.70
CA ALA A 78 -0.61 9.44 19.71
C ALA A 78 -0.13 9.84 21.12
N LYS A 79 1.16 9.65 21.43
CA LYS A 79 1.75 9.99 22.74
C LYS A 79 1.76 11.49 23.04
N ASN A 80 1.77 12.30 22.00
CA ASN A 80 1.73 13.77 22.09
C ASN A 80 0.30 14.31 21.94
N GLY A 81 -0.69 13.43 21.73
CA GLY A 81 -2.09 13.79 21.65
C GLY A 81 -2.69 14.02 23.02
N VAL A 82 -3.64 14.95 23.09
CA VAL A 82 -4.42 15.21 24.29
C VAL A 82 -5.74 14.44 24.20
N ARG A 83 -6.09 13.72 25.27
CA ARG A 83 -7.38 13.06 25.40
C ARG A 83 -8.40 14.07 25.91
N LEU A 84 -9.45 14.29 25.13
CA LEU A 84 -10.45 15.32 25.38
C LEU A 84 -11.84 14.68 25.41
N THR A 85 -12.73 15.18 26.27
CA THR A 85 -14.13 14.73 26.29
C THR A 85 -14.84 15.22 25.03
N ALA A 86 -15.66 14.37 24.42
CA ALA A 86 -16.41 14.71 23.22
C ALA A 86 -17.85 15.04 23.55
N VAL A 87 -18.35 16.14 22.99
CA VAL A 87 -19.68 16.68 23.26
C VAL A 87 -20.31 17.11 21.95
N PHE A 88 -21.58 16.76 21.74
CA PHE A 88 -22.32 17.24 20.59
C PHE A 88 -22.55 18.75 20.65
N SER A 89 -22.33 19.39 19.51
CA SER A 89 -22.69 20.79 19.32
C SER A 89 -24.22 20.95 19.38
N ASN A 90 -24.69 22.10 19.84
CA ASN A 90 -26.12 22.40 19.89
C ASN A 90 -26.38 23.80 19.30
N PRO A 91 -26.82 23.96 18.04
CA PRO A 91 -27.34 22.94 17.15
C PRO A 91 -26.26 21.96 16.68
N LEU A 92 -26.68 20.75 16.32
CA LEU A 92 -25.81 19.65 15.90
C LEU A 92 -24.98 19.99 14.65
N ASN A 93 -25.48 20.90 13.82
CA ASN A 93 -24.77 21.40 12.63
C ASN A 93 -23.63 22.40 12.98
N SER A 94 -23.55 22.92 14.21
CA SER A 94 -22.63 23.99 14.63
C SER A 94 -22.65 25.24 13.72
N CYS A 95 -23.76 25.54 13.04
CA CYS A 95 -23.85 26.71 12.15
C CYS A 95 -24.18 28.01 12.89
N SER A 96 -24.86 27.87 14.04
CA SER A 96 -25.26 29.00 14.88
C SER A 96 -24.69 28.85 16.29
N PRO A 97 -24.35 29.94 16.96
CA PRO A 97 -23.64 29.87 18.23
C PRO A 97 -24.61 29.53 19.38
N SER A 98 -24.27 28.52 20.17
CA SER A 98 -25.11 27.99 21.25
C SER A 98 -24.97 28.72 22.59
N SER A 99 -25.92 28.59 23.52
CA SER A 99 -25.71 29.08 24.90
C SER A 99 -24.74 28.21 25.71
N SER A 100 -24.55 26.94 25.34
CA SER A 100 -23.73 25.98 26.05
C SER A 100 -22.24 26.13 25.73
N LYS A 101 -21.41 26.33 26.76
CA LYS A 101 -19.94 26.33 26.61
C LYS A 101 -19.41 24.90 26.44
N LEU A 102 -18.40 24.75 25.58
CA LEU A 102 -17.72 23.48 25.31
C LEU A 102 -16.44 23.32 26.16
N SER A 103 -15.91 24.42 26.71
CA SER A 103 -14.91 24.42 27.82
C SER A 103 -13.74 23.43 27.65
N GLY A 104 -13.07 23.44 26.50
CA GLY A 104 -11.93 22.58 26.19
C GLY A 104 -12.30 21.17 25.69
N SER A 105 -13.58 20.90 25.46
CA SER A 105 -14.07 19.63 24.89
C SER A 105 -13.91 19.60 23.37
N VAL A 106 -13.99 18.40 22.80
CA VAL A 106 -14.15 18.20 21.35
C VAL A 106 -15.61 18.47 20.98
N ALA A 107 -15.84 19.44 20.11
CA ALA A 107 -17.16 19.66 19.53
C ALA A 107 -17.41 18.60 18.45
N ILE A 108 -18.52 17.88 18.53
CA ILE A 108 -18.98 17.02 17.44
C ILE A 108 -20.09 17.75 16.68
N ALA A 109 -19.97 17.85 15.36
CA ALA A 109 -20.97 18.45 14.50
C ALA A 109 -21.25 17.58 13.27
N VAL A 110 -22.42 17.71 12.67
CA VAL A 110 -22.73 17.05 11.38
C VAL A 110 -22.43 17.96 10.19
N ARG A 111 -22.01 17.37 9.08
CA ARG A 111 -21.83 18.05 7.80
C ARG A 111 -23.18 18.53 7.24
N GLY A 112 -23.17 19.67 6.57
CA GLY A 112 -24.33 20.27 5.89
C GLY A 112 -24.70 21.65 6.42
N GLU A 113 -25.64 22.32 5.74
CA GLU A 113 -26.26 23.62 6.06
C GLU A 113 -25.35 24.87 6.03
N CYS A 114 -24.09 24.75 6.40
CA CYS A 114 -23.11 25.82 6.36
C CYS A 114 -21.69 25.28 6.15
N ASP A 115 -20.75 26.17 5.88
CA ASP A 115 -19.36 25.82 5.55
C ASP A 115 -18.58 25.28 6.76
N PHE A 116 -17.55 24.49 6.47
CA PHE A 116 -16.68 23.92 7.51
C PHE A 116 -15.97 24.98 8.35
N THR A 117 -15.56 26.10 7.73
CA THR A 117 -14.92 27.22 8.43
C THR A 117 -15.87 27.90 9.41
N THR A 118 -17.14 28.06 9.03
CA THR A 118 -18.21 28.59 9.91
C THR A 118 -18.43 27.69 11.10
N LYS A 119 -18.53 26.37 10.88
CA LYS A 119 -18.66 25.37 11.96
C LYS A 119 -17.50 25.47 12.96
N ALA A 120 -16.28 25.54 12.44
CA ALA A 120 -15.07 25.64 13.26
C ALA A 120 -15.01 26.93 14.09
N LYS A 121 -15.38 28.07 13.50
CA LYS A 121 -15.46 29.36 14.24
C LYS A 121 -16.48 29.31 15.35
N VAL A 122 -17.67 28.77 15.07
CA VAL A 122 -18.71 28.64 16.07
C VAL A 122 -18.25 27.74 17.22
N ALA A 123 -17.70 26.55 16.91
CA ALA A 123 -17.16 25.64 17.92
C ALA A 123 -16.06 26.31 18.77
N GLN A 124 -15.11 26.98 18.12
CA GLN A 124 -14.03 27.71 18.79
C GLN A 124 -14.56 28.83 19.69
N SER A 125 -15.54 29.61 19.23
CA SER A 125 -16.14 30.70 20.01
C SER A 125 -16.82 30.21 21.29
N ARG A 126 -17.20 28.93 21.33
CA ARG A 126 -17.76 28.26 22.52
C ARG A 126 -16.70 27.55 23.36
N GLY A 127 -15.42 27.76 23.03
CA GLY A 127 -14.29 27.23 23.76
C GLY A 127 -14.01 25.76 23.47
N ALA A 128 -14.39 25.23 22.31
CA ALA A 128 -13.96 23.89 21.91
C ALA A 128 -12.42 23.85 21.77
N ALA A 129 -11.82 22.71 22.09
CA ALA A 129 -10.39 22.48 21.86
C ALA A 129 -10.12 21.83 20.49
N ALA A 130 -11.14 21.20 19.88
CA ALA A 130 -11.09 20.59 18.56
C ALA A 130 -12.51 20.50 17.99
N LEU A 131 -12.64 20.43 16.66
CA LEU A 131 -13.89 20.16 15.97
C LEU A 131 -13.80 18.81 15.23
N LEU A 132 -14.75 17.92 15.51
CA LEU A 132 -14.99 16.69 14.79
C LEU A 132 -16.27 16.82 13.97
N VAL A 133 -16.16 16.73 12.65
CA VAL A 133 -17.30 16.76 11.73
C VAL A 133 -17.64 15.32 11.32
N ILE A 134 -18.91 14.94 11.47
CA ILE A 134 -19.47 13.69 10.98
C ILE A 134 -19.94 13.93 9.56
N ASN A 135 -19.39 13.15 8.63
CA ASN A 135 -19.77 13.23 7.23
C ASN A 135 -21.17 12.63 6.99
N ASP A 136 -21.82 13.06 5.91
CA ASP A 136 -23.09 12.50 5.44
C ASP A 136 -22.88 11.15 4.70
N LYS A 137 -21.68 10.93 4.15
CA LYS A 137 -21.27 9.73 3.41
C LYS A 137 -20.16 8.96 4.12
N GLU A 138 -19.90 7.74 3.67
CA GLU A 138 -18.77 6.92 4.15
C GLU A 138 -17.42 7.36 3.57
N GLU A 139 -17.41 7.93 2.37
CA GLU A 139 -16.20 8.45 1.74
C GLU A 139 -15.75 9.76 2.40
N LEU A 140 -14.46 9.86 2.75
CA LEU A 140 -13.91 11.09 3.32
C LEU A 140 -13.88 12.20 2.28
N ALA A 141 -14.42 13.36 2.63
CA ALA A 141 -14.40 14.54 1.78
C ALA A 141 -13.30 15.52 2.24
N GLU A 142 -12.67 16.17 1.27
CA GLU A 142 -11.71 17.23 1.52
C GLU A 142 -12.41 18.50 2.04
N MET A 143 -11.92 19.04 3.15
CA MET A 143 -12.43 20.28 3.74
C MET A 143 -11.54 21.46 3.32
N GLY A 144 -11.90 22.05 2.19
CA GLY A 144 -11.30 23.28 1.68
C GLY A 144 -11.86 24.54 2.34
N CYS A 145 -11.36 25.70 1.88
CA CYS A 145 -11.87 27.01 2.25
C CYS A 145 -12.52 27.69 1.07
N GLU A 146 -13.51 28.52 1.36
CA GLU A 146 -14.12 29.40 0.38
C GLU A 146 -13.33 30.70 0.25
N LYS A 147 -13.45 31.34 -0.91
CA LYS A 147 -12.88 32.67 -1.17
C LYS A 147 -13.44 33.66 -0.14
N ASP A 148 -12.57 34.44 0.48
CA ASP A 148 -12.90 35.41 1.55
C ASP A 148 -13.30 34.82 2.91
N SER A 149 -13.11 33.52 3.13
CA SER A 149 -13.32 32.93 4.45
C SER A 149 -12.21 33.35 5.42
N SER A 150 -12.59 33.83 6.62
CA SER A 150 -11.64 34.09 7.73
C SER A 150 -11.08 32.80 8.35
N ALA A 151 -10.44 31.96 7.53
CA ALA A 151 -9.80 30.72 7.97
C ALA A 151 -8.62 30.96 8.92
N GLN A 152 -7.96 32.13 8.83
CA GLN A 152 -6.86 32.55 9.70
C GLN A 152 -7.24 32.63 11.17
N ASP A 153 -8.51 32.90 11.48
CA ASP A 153 -8.97 33.06 12.85
C ASP A 153 -9.19 31.71 13.56
N ILE A 154 -9.05 30.59 12.84
CA ILE A 154 -9.32 29.25 13.36
C ILE A 154 -8.02 28.64 13.90
N SER A 155 -7.96 28.50 15.23
CA SER A 155 -6.82 27.97 15.99
C SER A 155 -7.07 26.56 16.53
N ILE A 156 -8.26 25.98 16.34
CA ILE A 156 -8.57 24.60 16.73
C ILE A 156 -8.34 23.63 15.56
N PRO A 157 -7.89 22.38 15.80
CA PRO A 157 -7.82 21.37 14.76
C PRO A 157 -9.23 20.93 14.34
N VAL A 158 -9.40 20.67 13.04
CA VAL A 158 -10.67 20.25 12.43
C VAL A 158 -10.48 18.93 11.71
N VAL A 159 -11.30 17.94 12.05
CA VAL A 159 -11.22 16.57 11.52
C VAL A 159 -12.59 16.13 11.02
N LEU A 160 -12.64 15.52 9.84
CA LEU A 160 -13.84 14.85 9.30
C LEU A 160 -13.70 13.34 9.45
N ILE A 161 -14.78 12.67 9.86
CA ILE A 161 -14.88 11.21 9.94
C ILE A 161 -16.07 10.70 9.12
N PRO A 162 -16.07 9.42 8.68
CA PRO A 162 -17.19 8.82 7.97
C PRO A 162 -18.46 8.75 8.83
N ASN A 163 -19.61 8.63 8.16
CA ASN A 163 -20.93 8.56 8.79
C ASN A 163 -21.03 7.39 9.79
N SER A 164 -20.62 6.18 9.40
CA SER A 164 -20.57 4.99 10.27
C SER A 164 -19.87 5.24 11.62
N GLY A 165 -18.69 5.86 11.60
CA GLY A 165 -17.93 6.22 12.79
C GLY A 165 -18.67 7.25 13.67
N GLY A 166 -19.28 8.25 13.03
CA GLY A 166 -20.09 9.26 13.72
C GLY A 166 -21.34 8.67 14.38
N GLN A 167 -22.01 7.72 13.74
CA GLN A 167 -23.16 7.03 14.33
C GLN A 167 -22.78 6.20 15.55
N SER A 168 -21.62 5.54 15.53
CA SER A 168 -21.11 4.80 16.69
C SER A 168 -20.89 5.72 17.88
N LEU A 169 -20.24 6.87 17.68
CA LEU A 169 -20.07 7.89 18.71
C LEU A 169 -21.41 8.46 19.19
N ASN A 170 -22.35 8.67 18.26
CA ASN A 170 -23.68 9.19 18.58
C ASN A 170 -24.44 8.26 19.52
N ARG A 171 -24.46 6.96 19.23
CA ARG A 171 -25.11 5.96 20.10
C ARG A 171 -24.52 6.01 21.52
N SER A 172 -23.19 5.93 21.65
CA SER A 172 -22.55 5.95 22.97
C SER A 172 -22.85 7.21 23.78
N ILE A 173 -22.85 8.39 23.15
CA ILE A 173 -23.15 9.66 23.85
C ILE A 173 -24.64 9.74 24.20
N MET A 174 -25.55 9.31 23.32
CA MET A 174 -26.99 9.29 23.59
C MET A 174 -27.37 8.30 24.70
N ASP A 175 -26.61 7.20 24.83
CA ASP A 175 -26.74 6.24 25.93
C ASP A 175 -26.19 6.78 27.27
N GLY A 176 -25.76 8.04 27.32
CA GLY A 176 -25.25 8.70 28.52
C GLY A 176 -23.82 8.30 28.89
N GLN A 177 -23.10 7.63 27.98
CA GLN A 177 -21.73 7.21 28.24
C GLN A 177 -20.75 8.38 28.03
N LYS A 178 -19.71 8.44 28.86
CA LYS A 178 -18.64 9.43 28.70
C LYS A 178 -17.73 9.00 27.56
N VAL A 179 -17.73 9.77 26.48
CA VAL A 179 -16.85 9.54 25.32
C VAL A 179 -15.67 10.51 25.34
N GLU A 180 -14.47 9.97 25.21
CA GLU A 180 -13.24 10.75 25.09
C GLU A 180 -12.52 10.40 23.79
N LEU A 181 -11.93 11.41 23.14
CA LEU A 181 -11.28 11.30 21.85
C LEU A 181 -9.84 11.80 21.91
N LEU A 182 -8.98 11.19 21.10
CA LEU A 182 -7.61 11.64 20.86
C LEU A 182 -7.33 11.59 19.36
N PHE A 183 -6.80 12.70 18.84
CA PHE A 183 -6.45 12.87 17.43
C PHE A 183 -4.94 12.85 17.24
N TYR A 184 -4.47 12.12 16.22
CA TYR A 184 -3.09 12.23 15.74
C TYR A 184 -3.02 11.91 14.24
N ALA A 185 -2.08 12.55 13.55
CA ALA A 185 -1.87 12.44 12.11
C ALA A 185 -0.53 11.74 11.82
N PRO A 186 -0.51 10.40 11.72
CA PRO A 186 0.73 9.67 11.50
C PRO A 186 1.36 10.02 10.14
N VAL A 187 2.68 10.23 10.14
CA VAL A 187 3.44 10.45 8.90
C VAL A 187 3.43 9.15 8.10
N ARG A 188 2.98 9.22 6.85
CA ARG A 188 3.09 8.08 5.92
C ARG A 188 4.49 8.07 5.32
N PRO A 189 5.18 6.92 5.29
CA PRO A 189 6.43 6.81 4.55
C PRO A 189 6.14 7.05 3.05
N PRO A 190 7.04 7.75 2.33
CA PRO A 190 6.84 8.06 0.91
C PRO A 190 6.97 6.83 0.00
N VAL A 191 7.60 5.75 0.49
CA VAL A 191 7.78 4.51 -0.26
C VAL A 191 7.31 3.32 0.56
N ASP A 192 6.37 2.57 -0.02
CA ASP A 192 5.96 1.29 0.52
C ASP A 192 7.00 0.22 0.16
N LEU A 193 7.50 -0.48 1.17
CA LEU A 193 8.54 -1.50 0.99
C LEU A 193 8.06 -2.65 0.10
N SER A 194 6.76 -2.93 0.07
CA SER A 194 6.14 -3.88 -0.85
C SER A 194 6.26 -3.44 -2.31
N VAL A 195 6.12 -2.14 -2.61
CA VAL A 195 6.28 -1.59 -3.97
C VAL A 195 7.72 -1.73 -4.44
N ILE A 196 8.68 -1.42 -3.55
CA ILE A 196 10.10 -1.64 -3.82
C ILE A 196 10.36 -3.13 -4.07
N PHE A 197 9.79 -4.02 -3.27
CA PHE A 197 9.96 -5.46 -3.43
C PHE A 197 9.35 -5.98 -4.73
N LEU A 198 8.13 -5.57 -5.07
CA LEU A 198 7.46 -5.92 -6.33
C LEU A 198 8.28 -5.42 -7.53
N TRP A 199 8.82 -4.21 -7.43
CA TRP A 199 9.71 -3.66 -8.45
C TRP A 199 11.00 -4.47 -8.59
N MET A 200 11.68 -4.80 -7.48
CA MET A 200 12.88 -5.64 -7.48
C MET A 200 12.62 -7.02 -8.07
N MET A 201 11.47 -7.62 -7.76
CA MET A 201 11.04 -8.89 -8.35
C MET A 201 10.83 -8.78 -9.86
N ALA A 202 10.17 -7.72 -10.33
CA ALA A 202 9.95 -7.49 -11.75
C ALA A 202 11.26 -7.24 -12.52
N VAL A 203 12.18 -6.45 -11.95
CA VAL A 203 13.52 -6.28 -12.55
C VAL A 203 14.30 -7.58 -12.53
N GLY A 204 14.24 -8.32 -11.42
CA GLY A 204 14.91 -9.61 -11.27
C GLY A 204 14.45 -10.64 -12.30
N THR A 205 13.15 -10.77 -12.54
CA THR A 205 12.61 -11.73 -13.52
C THR A 205 13.03 -11.37 -14.95
N VAL A 206 13.04 -10.09 -15.32
CA VAL A 206 13.52 -9.63 -16.63
C VAL A 206 15.00 -9.93 -16.80
N VAL A 207 15.83 -9.70 -15.77
CA VAL A 207 17.26 -10.03 -15.82
C VAL A 207 17.47 -11.53 -15.96
N CYS A 208 16.80 -12.35 -15.15
CA CYS A 208 16.89 -13.82 -15.24
C CYS A 208 16.43 -14.33 -16.63
N ALA A 209 15.34 -13.78 -17.18
CA ALA A 209 14.88 -14.12 -18.53
C ALA A 209 15.89 -13.71 -19.60
N SER A 210 16.54 -12.54 -19.45
CA SER A 210 17.57 -12.09 -20.39
C SER A 210 18.85 -12.93 -20.35
N LEU A 211 19.18 -13.48 -19.19
CA LEU A 211 20.35 -14.34 -18.97
C LEU A 211 20.04 -15.83 -19.18
N TRP A 212 18.78 -16.19 -19.42
CA TRP A 212 18.34 -17.57 -19.65
C TRP A 212 19.20 -18.28 -20.71
N SER A 213 19.57 -17.56 -21.77
CA SER A 213 20.40 -18.09 -22.86
C SER A 213 21.85 -18.39 -22.46
N GLU A 214 22.42 -17.69 -21.48
CA GLU A 214 23.78 -17.99 -21.00
C GLU A 214 23.78 -19.11 -19.96
N ILE A 215 22.72 -19.20 -19.16
CA ILE A 215 22.55 -20.24 -18.13
C ILE A 215 22.26 -21.59 -18.80
N ALA A 216 21.30 -21.66 -19.72
CA ALA A 216 20.97 -22.89 -20.44
C ALA A 216 22.15 -23.41 -21.29
N ALA A 217 22.97 -22.51 -21.85
CA ALA A 217 24.18 -22.90 -22.58
C ALA A 217 25.31 -23.42 -21.67
N SER A 218 25.26 -23.17 -20.36
CA SER A 218 26.25 -23.71 -19.41
C SER A 218 25.97 -25.16 -19.04
N GLU A 219 24.70 -25.56 -18.98
CA GLU A 219 24.27 -26.93 -18.66
C GLU A 219 24.66 -27.91 -19.79
N GLU A 220 24.51 -27.55 -21.06
CA GLU A 220 24.96 -28.38 -22.19
C GLU A 220 26.48 -28.59 -22.22
N ASN A 221 27.26 -27.63 -21.70
CA ASN A 221 28.72 -27.75 -21.66
C ASN A 221 29.16 -28.67 -20.52
N GLU A 222 28.57 -28.60 -19.33
CA GLU A 222 28.89 -29.52 -18.22
C GLU A 222 28.52 -30.98 -18.55
N GLU A 223 27.38 -31.23 -19.21
CA GLU A 223 27.03 -32.57 -19.69
C GLU A 223 28.03 -33.08 -20.73
N ARG A 224 28.46 -32.23 -21.67
CA ARG A 224 29.50 -32.55 -22.66
C ARG A 224 30.86 -32.84 -22.01
N TYR A 225 31.23 -32.17 -20.92
CA TYR A 225 32.49 -32.43 -20.20
C TYR A 225 32.41 -33.67 -19.30
N ASN A 226 31.25 -33.97 -18.70
CA ASN A 226 31.05 -35.20 -17.92
C ASN A 226 31.01 -36.46 -18.80
N GLU A 227 30.54 -36.36 -20.05
CA GLU A 227 30.66 -37.46 -21.04
C GLU A 227 32.10 -37.67 -21.56
N LEU A 228 32.94 -36.63 -21.53
CA LEU A 228 34.31 -36.70 -22.07
C LEU A 228 35.39 -37.05 -21.04
N SER A 229 35.04 -37.25 -19.75
CA SER A 229 36.00 -37.73 -18.76
C SER A 229 36.15 -39.26 -18.86
N PRO A 230 37.31 -39.79 -19.32
CA PRO A 230 37.51 -41.24 -19.34
C PRO A 230 37.50 -41.77 -17.91
N LYS A 231 36.69 -42.78 -17.62
CA LYS A 231 36.84 -43.58 -16.41
C LYS A 231 38.22 -44.24 -16.47
N GLU A 232 39.15 -43.78 -15.63
CA GLU A 232 40.27 -44.60 -15.24
C GLU A 232 39.73 -45.87 -14.58
N THR A 233 39.81 -46.99 -15.28
CA THR A 233 39.83 -48.30 -14.66
C THR A 233 40.87 -49.15 -15.39
N SER A 234 41.98 -49.35 -14.70
CA SER A 234 42.88 -50.48 -14.86
C SER A 234 42.11 -51.77 -15.16
N ASN A 235 42.49 -52.51 -16.21
CA ASN A 235 42.93 -53.91 -16.14
C ASN A 235 43.26 -54.46 -17.52
N ALA A 236 44.32 -55.26 -17.56
CA ALA A 236 44.98 -55.83 -18.73
C ALA A 236 44.16 -56.89 -19.48
N SER A 237 44.23 -56.89 -20.81
CA SER A 237 44.65 -58.04 -21.65
C SER A 237 44.48 -57.73 -23.15
N ALA A 238 45.48 -58.10 -23.94
CA ALA A 238 45.54 -58.00 -25.40
C ALA A 238 44.57 -58.96 -26.13
N PHE A 239 44.04 -58.58 -27.30
CA PHE A 239 44.22 -59.24 -28.62
C PHE A 239 43.22 -58.69 -29.68
N LYS A 240 43.79 -58.10 -30.75
CA LYS A 240 43.44 -58.04 -32.19
C LYS A 240 42.01 -58.05 -32.79
N ASP A 241 41.94 -57.20 -33.83
CA ASP A 241 41.32 -57.32 -35.17
C ASP A 241 39.88 -56.81 -35.44
N ASP A 242 39.86 -55.81 -36.35
CA ASP A 242 39.00 -55.56 -37.51
C ASP A 242 37.50 -55.18 -37.40
N ALA A 243 37.27 -53.91 -37.74
CA ALA A 243 36.24 -53.35 -38.63
C ALA A 243 34.79 -53.86 -38.57
N GLU A 244 33.89 -53.01 -38.07
CA GLU A 244 32.56 -52.85 -38.67
C GLU A 244 32.01 -51.43 -38.46
N LYS A 245 31.35 -50.91 -39.50
CA LYS A 245 30.66 -49.63 -39.51
C LYS A 245 29.26 -49.85 -38.93
N ASP A 246 28.99 -49.39 -37.71
CA ASP A 246 27.62 -49.38 -37.19
C ASP A 246 26.92 -48.05 -37.48
N PHE A 247 26.00 -48.17 -38.42
CA PHE A 247 24.88 -47.29 -38.69
C PHE A 247 23.92 -47.35 -37.48
N LEU A 248 23.74 -46.22 -36.76
CA LEU A 248 22.76 -46.15 -35.68
C LEU A 248 21.40 -45.78 -36.24
N ASP A 249 20.53 -46.80 -36.31
CA ASP A 249 19.08 -46.67 -36.53
C ASP A 249 18.45 -45.78 -35.44
N ILE A 250 17.62 -44.83 -35.86
CA ILE A 250 16.73 -44.08 -34.97
C ILE A 250 15.57 -45.01 -34.62
N ASP A 251 15.65 -45.65 -33.45
CA ASP A 251 14.53 -46.42 -32.90
C ASP A 251 13.43 -45.45 -32.44
N VAL A 252 12.36 -45.35 -33.23
CA VAL A 252 11.15 -44.53 -32.98
C VAL A 252 10.26 -45.13 -31.88
N LYS A 253 10.80 -46.02 -31.04
CA LYS A 253 10.02 -46.80 -30.06
C LYS A 253 9.83 -46.13 -28.71
N SER A 254 10.58 -45.06 -28.41
CA SER A 254 10.40 -44.30 -27.16
C SER A 254 9.24 -43.29 -27.22
N ALA A 255 8.71 -42.97 -28.40
CA ALA A 255 7.61 -42.02 -28.57
C ALA A 255 6.22 -42.68 -28.42
N GLU A 256 6.11 -43.99 -28.66
CA GLU A 256 4.84 -44.72 -28.57
C GLU A 256 4.49 -45.11 -27.13
N GLU A 257 5.49 -45.39 -26.28
CA GLU A 257 5.25 -45.80 -24.88
C GLU A 257 4.81 -44.63 -23.96
N ASN A 258 5.15 -43.40 -24.31
CA ASN A 258 4.75 -42.21 -23.56
C ASN A 258 3.34 -41.70 -23.93
N LEU A 259 2.88 -41.95 -25.16
CA LEU A 259 1.53 -41.55 -25.58
C LEU A 259 0.46 -42.46 -24.96
N ASP A 260 0.74 -43.77 -24.83
CA ASP A 260 -0.17 -44.70 -24.16
C ASP A 260 -0.28 -44.44 -22.65
N ARG A 261 0.81 -44.00 -22.00
CA ARG A 261 0.77 -43.57 -20.58
C ARG A 261 -0.04 -42.28 -20.38
N MET A 262 -0.02 -41.35 -21.34
CA MET A 262 -0.81 -40.12 -21.26
C MET A 262 -2.31 -40.38 -21.45
N ILE A 263 -2.69 -41.24 -22.41
CA ILE A 263 -4.10 -41.60 -22.65
C ILE A 263 -4.70 -42.38 -21.47
N LEU A 264 -3.91 -43.23 -20.79
CA LEU A 264 -4.38 -43.98 -19.61
C LEU A 264 -4.55 -43.11 -18.35
N MET A 265 -3.90 -41.94 -18.27
CA MET A 265 -4.09 -41.01 -17.15
C MET A 265 -5.33 -40.12 -17.31
N GLU A 266 -5.71 -39.74 -18.53
CA GLU A 266 -6.96 -39.00 -18.77
C GLU A 266 -8.21 -39.86 -18.51
N SER A 267 -8.19 -41.15 -18.87
CA SER A 267 -9.33 -42.05 -18.62
C SER A 267 -9.61 -42.29 -17.13
N LYS A 268 -8.60 -42.15 -16.26
CA LYS A 268 -8.73 -42.36 -14.81
C LYS A 268 -9.20 -41.12 -14.04
N SER A 269 -9.12 -39.92 -14.64
CA SER A 269 -9.59 -38.68 -14.02
C SER A 269 -11.04 -38.32 -14.35
N GLY A 270 -11.66 -38.95 -15.36
CA GLY A 270 -13.07 -38.75 -15.73
C GLY A 270 -14.06 -39.70 -15.02
N GLY A 271 -13.61 -40.56 -14.12
CA GLY A 271 -14.40 -41.67 -13.55
C GLY A 271 -14.72 -41.59 -12.05
N ILE A 272 -14.59 -40.43 -11.39
CA ILE A 272 -14.88 -40.28 -9.95
C ILE A 272 -16.12 -39.41 -9.67
N GLU A 273 -16.83 -38.94 -10.71
CA GLU A 273 -18.05 -38.11 -10.55
C GLU A 273 -19.35 -38.84 -10.94
N ASN A 274 -19.50 -40.13 -10.61
CA ASN A 274 -20.81 -40.81 -10.61
C ASN A 274 -20.76 -42.18 -9.89
N GLN A 275 -20.84 -42.20 -8.55
CA GLN A 275 -21.55 -43.20 -7.73
C GLN A 275 -21.27 -43.02 -6.22
N ASN A 276 -21.99 -42.07 -5.61
CA ASN A 276 -22.75 -42.18 -4.34
C ASN A 276 -23.01 -40.79 -3.75
#